data_AF-A0A7Y6QQK7-F1
#
_entry.id   AF-A0A7Y6QQK7-F1
#
_cell.length_a   1.000
_cell.length_b   1.000
_cell.length_c   1.000
_cell.angle_alpha   90.00
_cell.angle_beta   90.00
_cell.angle_gamma   90.00
#
_symmetry.space_group_name_H-M   'P 1'
#
loop_
_entity.id
_entity.type
_entity.pdbx_description
1 polymer ?
#
loop_
_entity_poly.entity_id
_entity_poly.type
_entity_poly.pdbx_seq_one_letter_code
_entity_poly.pdbx_strand_id
1 'polypeptide(L)'
;MVTMHPGEYLRLSYIERGPLDVAELASRLEIPLSELNALIAEERCITGELAIRLEKVLGRSAESWLSLQSMYELATARKAMRGLKLIPYDFALPLPEGVDYPSDEQIAAWASA
;
A
#
# COMPACT_ATOMS: atom_id res chain seq x y z
N MET A 1 -5.74 -1.88 17.89
CA MET A 1 -4.31 -1.56 17.72
C MET A 1 -4.23 -0.15 17.18
N VAL A 2 -3.40 0.69 17.79
CA VAL A 2 -3.01 1.97 17.19
C VAL A 2 -2.04 1.61 16.06
N THR A 3 -2.44 1.85 14.82
CA THR A 3 -1.57 1.66 13.65
C THR A 3 -0.99 3.02 13.30
N MET A 4 0.32 3.14 13.48
CA MET A 4 1.10 4.34 13.18
C MET A 4 1.30 4.46 11.67
N HIS A 5 1.19 5.67 11.13
CA HIS A 5 1.50 5.90 9.72
C HIS A 5 3.00 5.64 9.46
N PRO A 6 3.39 5.01 8.34
CA PRO A 6 4.81 4.75 8.08
C PRO A 6 5.66 6.02 8.02
N GLY A 7 5.08 7.12 7.55
CA GLY A 7 5.69 8.45 7.56
C GLY A 7 5.93 9.00 8.97
N GLU A 8 4.97 8.82 9.87
CA GLU A 8 5.14 9.17 11.29
C GLU A 8 6.24 8.33 11.93
N TYR A 9 6.24 7.02 11.66
CA TYR A 9 7.29 6.11 12.13
C TYR A 9 8.68 6.53 11.63
N LEU A 10 8.78 6.91 10.35
CA LEU A 10 10.02 7.35 9.72
C LEU A 10 10.53 8.64 10.37
N ARG A 11 9.65 9.63 10.59
CA ARG A 11 9.98 10.87 11.31
C ARG A 11 10.50 10.60 12.72
N LEU A 12 9.74 9.85 13.51
CA LEU A 12 10.06 9.59 14.91
C LEU A 12 11.34 8.74 15.07
N SER A 13 11.55 7.76 14.19
CA SER A 13 12.64 6.80 14.35
C SER A 13 13.96 7.27 13.75
N TYR A 14 13.92 7.99 12.62
CA TYR A 14 15.12 8.28 11.83
C TYR A 14 15.45 9.77 11.75
N ILE A 15 14.48 10.67 11.90
CA ILE A 15 14.71 12.13 11.82
C ILE A 15 14.84 12.72 13.22
N GLU A 16 13.86 12.52 14.09
CA GLU A 16 13.87 13.13 15.43
C GLU A 16 14.84 12.44 16.40
N ARG A 17 15.03 11.13 16.22
CA ARG A 17 15.90 10.31 17.06
C ARG A 17 17.19 9.89 16.38
N GLY A 18 17.32 10.18 15.08
CA GLY A 18 18.48 9.81 14.28
C GLY A 18 19.42 10.99 14.02
N PRO A 19 20.55 10.74 13.35
CA PRO A 19 21.53 11.78 13.01
C PRO A 19 21.21 12.50 11.69
N LEU A 20 20.19 12.05 10.94
CA LEU A 20 19.88 12.54 9.60
C LEU A 20 18.81 13.61 9.64
N ASP A 21 19.03 14.72 8.94
CA ASP A 21 17.95 15.64 8.63
C ASP A 21 17.12 15.14 7.42
N VAL A 22 15.97 15.78 7.19
CA VAL A 22 15.05 15.39 6.10
C VAL A 22 15.70 15.56 4.73
N ALA A 23 16.52 16.59 4.53
CA ALA A 23 17.15 16.86 3.24
C ALA A 23 18.21 15.80 2.90
N GLU A 24 19.02 15.42 3.88
CA GLU A 24 20.03 14.37 3.74
C GLU A 24 19.35 13.02 3.45
N LEU A 25 18.28 12.68 4.16
CA LEU A 25 17.56 11.44 3.90
C LEU A 25 16.93 11.42 2.49
N ALA A 26 16.33 12.52 2.04
CA ALA A 26 15.79 12.62 0.67
C ALA A 26 16.89 12.42 -0.37
N SER A 27 18.05 13.05 -0.16
CA SER A 27 19.22 12.91 -1.03
C SER A 27 19.74 11.47 -1.06
N ARG A 28 19.82 10.79 0.09
CA ARG A 28 20.27 9.39 0.17
C ARG A 28 19.30 8.42 -0.47
N LEU A 29 18.00 8.72 -0.41
CA LEU A 29 16.94 7.94 -1.06
C LEU A 29 16.83 8.25 -2.55
N GLU A 30 17.53 9.27 -3.06
CA GLU A 30 17.42 9.74 -4.45
C GLU A 30 15.97 10.11 -4.84
N ILE A 31 15.23 10.73 -3.92
CA ILE A 31 13.87 11.22 -4.15
C ILE A 31 13.79 12.74 -3.93
N PRO A 32 12.81 13.43 -4.55
CA PRO A 32 12.58 14.83 -4.28
C PRO A 32 12.31 15.08 -2.78
N LEU A 33 12.84 16.17 -2.23
CA LEU A 33 12.56 16.56 -0.85
C LEU A 33 11.06 16.74 -0.58
N SER A 34 10.31 17.23 -1.57
CA SER A 34 8.85 17.33 -1.51
C SER A 34 8.16 15.98 -1.35
N GLU A 35 8.71 14.92 -1.96
CA GLU A 35 8.19 13.56 -1.83
C GLU A 35 8.42 13.00 -0.43
N LEU A 36 9.61 13.20 0.13
CA LEU A 36 9.88 12.78 1.51
C LEU A 36 9.05 13.59 2.52
N ASN A 37 8.88 14.89 2.30
CA ASN A 37 8.03 15.73 3.16
C ASN A 37 6.57 15.28 3.13
N ALA A 38 6.02 14.96 1.95
CA ALA A 38 4.66 14.44 1.83
C ALA A 38 4.51 13.08 2.54
N LEU A 39 5.54 12.21 2.47
CA LEU A 39 5.55 10.97 3.23
C LEU A 39 5.50 11.24 4.75
N ILE A 40 6.36 12.13 5.25
CA ILE A 40 6.45 12.50 6.67
C ILE A 40 5.16 13.16 7.17
N ALA A 41 4.50 13.96 6.32
CA ALA A 41 3.22 14.61 6.58
C ALA A 41 2.02 13.64 6.50
N GLU A 42 2.25 12.35 6.24
CA GLU A 42 1.21 11.34 6.08
C GLU A 42 0.29 11.54 4.85
N GLU A 43 0.74 12.34 3.89
CA GLU A 43 0.00 12.67 2.66
C GLU A 43 0.33 11.70 1.51
N ARG A 44 1.38 10.89 1.67
CA ARG A 44 1.83 9.94 0.66
C ARG A 44 2.14 8.56 1.26
N CYS A 45 1.78 7.51 0.52
CA CYS A 45 2.07 6.13 0.88
C CYS A 45 3.49 5.71 0.48
N ILE A 46 4.04 4.71 1.18
CA ILE A 46 5.26 4.03 0.74
C ILE A 46 4.92 3.07 -0.41
N THR A 47 5.48 3.33 -1.60
CA THR A 47 5.40 2.43 -2.75
C THR A 47 6.46 1.34 -2.67
N GLY A 48 6.34 0.28 -3.49
CA GLY A 48 7.38 -0.77 -3.58
C GLY A 48 8.76 -0.23 -3.94
N GLU A 49 8.81 0.75 -4.87
CA GLU A 49 10.06 1.41 -5.26
C GLU A 49 10.70 2.18 -4.10
N LEU A 50 9.88 2.93 -3.35
CA LEU A 50 10.36 3.66 -2.17
C LEU A 50 10.76 2.72 -1.02
N ALA A 51 10.04 1.59 -0.85
CA ALA A 51 10.39 0.58 0.13
C ALA A 51 11.76 -0.05 -0.14
N ILE A 52 12.10 -0.32 -1.41
CA ILE A 52 13.42 -0.81 -1.80
C ILE A 52 14.49 0.24 -1.51
N ARG A 53 14.25 1.52 -1.83
CA ARG A 53 15.19 2.61 -1.48
C ARG A 53 15.42 2.70 0.03
N LEU A 54 14.34 2.66 0.82
CA LEU A 54 14.41 2.68 2.28
C LEU A 54 15.16 1.46 2.83
N GLU A 55 15.02 0.29 2.22
CA GLU A 55 15.83 -0.89 2.58
C GLU A 55 17.31 -0.65 2.36
N LYS A 56 17.70 -0.14 1.20
CA LYS A 56 19.12 0.09 0.89
C LYS A 56 19.74 1.16 1.78
N VAL A 57 18.97 2.17 2.19
CA VAL A 57 19.48 3.30 3.00
C VAL A 57 19.40 3.03 4.50
N LEU A 58 18.32 2.40 4.98
CA LEU A 58 18.01 2.27 6.42
C LEU A 58 18.09 0.81 6.94
N GLY A 59 18.29 -0.17 6.06
CA GLY A 59 18.55 -1.57 6.41
C GLY A 59 17.34 -2.40 6.83
N ARG A 60 16.14 -1.81 6.96
CA ARG A 60 14.88 -2.55 7.15
C ARG A 60 14.37 -3.06 5.80
N SER A 61 13.95 -4.32 5.74
CA SER A 61 13.46 -4.92 4.48
C SER A 61 12.29 -4.15 3.85
N ALA A 62 12.22 -4.15 2.52
CA ALA A 62 11.15 -3.50 1.77
C ALA A 62 9.77 -4.05 2.16
N GLU A 63 9.64 -5.35 2.39
CA GLU A 63 8.39 -5.98 2.84
C GLU A 63 7.96 -5.47 4.22
N SER A 64 8.91 -5.20 5.12
CA SER A 64 8.60 -4.64 6.42
C SER A 64 8.04 -3.22 6.31
N TRP A 65 8.53 -2.42 5.37
CA TRP A 65 7.98 -1.08 5.07
C TRP A 65 6.57 -1.17 4.48
N LEU A 66 6.37 -2.04 3.49
CA LEU A 66 5.05 -2.24 2.88
C LEU A 66 4.03 -2.83 3.86
N SER A 67 4.48 -3.68 4.79
CA SER A 67 3.64 -4.23 5.85
C SER A 67 3.11 -3.11 6.76
N LEU A 68 3.96 -2.15 7.16
CA LEU A 68 3.51 -0.99 7.94
C LEU A 68 2.45 -0.17 7.19
N GLN A 69 2.68 0.11 5.91
CA GLN A 69 1.73 0.83 5.05
C GLN A 69 0.40 0.08 4.99
N SER A 70 0.44 -1.21 4.68
CA SER A 70 -0.73 -2.07 4.56
C SER A 70 -1.50 -2.15 5.88
N MET A 71 -0.80 -2.27 7.01
CA MET A 71 -1.42 -2.29 8.33
C MET A 71 -2.19 -1.00 8.65
N TYR A 72 -1.58 0.16 8.36
CA TYR A 72 -2.22 1.45 8.53
C TYR A 72 -3.44 1.60 7.61
N GLU A 73 -3.28 1.33 6.32
CA GLU A 73 -4.37 1.44 5.34
C GLU A 73 -5.55 0.53 5.69
N LEU A 74 -5.29 -0.73 6.05
CA LEU A 74 -6.33 -1.67 6.46
C LEU A 74 -7.03 -1.24 7.73
N ALA A 75 -6.32 -0.69 8.72
CA ALA A 75 -6.94 -0.22 9.95
C ALA A 75 -7.88 0.98 9.70
N THR A 76 -7.43 1.94 8.88
CA THR A 76 -8.22 3.10 8.47
C THR A 76 -9.43 2.67 7.63
N ALA A 77 -9.24 1.81 6.64
CA ALA A 77 -10.30 1.28 5.79
C ALA A 77 -11.33 0.48 6.60
N ARG A 78 -10.89 -0.40 7.52
CA ARG A 78 -11.79 -1.17 8.41
C ARG A 78 -12.65 -0.25 9.27
N LYS A 79 -12.11 0.87 9.74
CA LYS A 79 -12.88 1.86 10.52
C LYS A 79 -13.93 2.55 9.65
N ALA A 80 -13.58 2.94 8.43
CA ALA A 80 -14.49 3.59 7.49
C ALA A 80 -15.58 2.63 6.96
N MET A 81 -15.23 1.37 6.73
CA MET A 81 -16.09 0.35 6.10
C MET A 81 -16.84 -0.53 7.12
N ARG A 82 -16.96 -0.12 8.38
CA ARG A 82 -17.60 -0.92 9.45
C ARG A 82 -19.00 -1.44 9.12
N GLY A 83 -19.76 -0.74 8.28
CA GLY A 83 -21.11 -1.12 7.88
C GLY A 83 -21.20 -1.87 6.55
N LEU A 84 -20.07 -2.17 5.90
CA LEU A 84 -20.06 -2.82 4.60
C LEU A 84 -20.60 -4.25 4.70
N LYS A 85 -21.65 -4.55 3.94
CA LYS A 85 -22.20 -5.90 3.78
C LYS A 85 -21.97 -6.34 2.35
N LEU A 86 -21.03 -7.26 2.16
CA LEU A 86 -20.79 -7.92 0.88
C LEU A 86 -21.29 -9.36 0.96
N ILE A 87 -21.79 -9.87 -0.16
CA ILE A 87 -22.14 -11.28 -0.31
C ILE A 87 -20.86 -11.98 -0.79
N PRO A 88 -20.29 -12.93 -0.04
CA PRO A 88 -19.13 -13.68 -0.49
C PRO A 88 -19.44 -14.43 -1.78
N TYR A 89 -18.52 -14.40 -2.73
CA TYR A 89 -18.57 -15.32 -3.86
C TYR A 89 -18.11 -16.69 -3.37
N ASP A 90 -18.99 -17.68 -3.47
CA ASP A 90 -18.68 -19.06 -3.13
C ASP A 90 -18.37 -19.84 -4.41
N PHE A 91 -17.09 -20.19 -4.59
CA PHE A 91 -16.63 -20.98 -5.73
C PHE A 91 -17.17 -22.41 -5.74
N ALA A 92 -17.73 -22.89 -4.63
CA ALA A 92 -18.33 -24.22 -4.51
C ALA A 92 -19.83 -24.25 -4.82
N LEU A 93 -20.48 -23.08 -5.04
CA LEU A 93 -21.85 -23.07 -5.55
C LEU A 93 -21.84 -23.59 -6.99
N PRO A 94 -22.75 -24.53 -7.35
CA PRO A 94 -22.91 -24.92 -8.73
C PRO A 94 -23.25 -23.67 -9.54
N LEU A 95 -22.66 -23.58 -10.75
CA LEU A 95 -22.98 -22.50 -11.68
C LEU A 95 -24.51 -22.38 -11.73
N PRO A 96 -25.07 -21.17 -11.57
CA PRO A 96 -26.52 -20.98 -11.60
C PRO A 96 -27.08 -21.62 -12.87
N GLU A 97 -27.92 -22.65 -12.70
CA GLU A 97 -28.53 -23.35 -13.83
C GLU A 97 -29.34 -22.35 -14.66
N GLY A 98 -29.02 -22.26 -15.95
CA GLY A 98 -29.67 -21.32 -16.87
C GLY A 98 -28.98 -19.98 -17.05
N VAL A 99 -27.77 -19.78 -16.52
CA VAL A 99 -26.91 -18.66 -16.98
C VAL A 99 -26.24 -19.05 -18.28
N ASP A 100 -26.65 -18.38 -19.36
CA ASP A 100 -26.01 -18.47 -20.67
C ASP A 100 -24.65 -17.75 -20.59
N TYR A 101 -23.61 -18.53 -20.33
CA TYR A 101 -22.25 -17.99 -20.37
C TYR A 101 -21.87 -17.72 -21.81
N PRO A 102 -21.26 -16.56 -22.10
CA PRO A 102 -20.75 -16.27 -23.44
C PRO A 102 -19.80 -17.39 -23.86
N SER A 103 -19.95 -17.85 -25.10
CA SER A 103 -19.05 -18.86 -25.67
C SER A 103 -17.60 -18.34 -25.70
N ASP A 104 -16.63 -19.25 -25.80
CA ASP A 104 -15.21 -18.89 -25.95
C ASP A 104 -14.97 -17.89 -27.09
N GLU A 105 -15.79 -17.96 -28.14
CA GLU A 105 -15.77 -17.05 -29.29
C GLU A 105 -16.26 -15.63 -28.91
N GLN A 106 -17.29 -15.52 -28.08
CA GLN A 106 -17.78 -14.25 -27.55
C GLN A 106 -16.81 -13.63 -26.53
N ILE A 107 -16.17 -14.46 -25.70
CA ILE A 107 -15.14 -14.02 -24.73
C ILE A 107 -13.91 -13.49 -25.49
N ALA A 108 -13.47 -14.19 -26.53
CA ALA A 108 -12.35 -13.75 -27.38
C ALA A 108 -12.65 -12.43 -28.11
N ALA A 109 -13.91 -12.21 -28.50
CA ALA A 109 -14.35 -10.95 -29.12
C ALA A 109 -14.26 -9.76 -28.15
N TRP A 110 -14.59 -9.93 -26.86
CA TRP A 110 -14.45 -8.87 -25.86
C TRP A 110 -13.00 -8.58 -25.49
N ALA A 111 -12.12 -9.58 -25.50
CA ALA A 111 -10.69 -9.40 -25.24
C ALA A 111 -9.95 -8.69 -26.40
N SER A 112 -10.59 -8.60 -27.56
CA SER A 112 -10.03 -8.03 -28.80
C SER A 112 -10.61 -6.65 -29.14
N ALA A 113 -11.50 -6.11 -28.31
CA ALA A 113 -12.16 -4.80 -28.46
C ALA A 113 -11.59 -3.78 -27.47
#